data_AF-A0A9Q7FG97-F1
#
_entry.id   AF-A0A9Q7FG97-F1
#
_cell.length_a   1.000
_cell.length_b   1.000
_cell.length_c   1.000
_cell.angle_alpha   90.00
_cell.angle_beta   90.00
_cell.angle_gamma   90.00
#
_symmetry.space_group_name_H-M   'P 1'
#
loop_
_entity.id
_entity.type
_entity.pdbx_description
1 polymer ?
#
loop_
_entity_poly.entity_id
_entity_poly.type
_entity_poly.pdbx_seq_one_letter_code
_entity_poly.pdbx_strand_id
1 'polypeptide(L)' 'MPYFLVSYSALVEADDETTAAAKVYGEICDEEHVTFSVTADENVSTKISFNTRTST' A
#
# COMPACT_ATOMS: atom_id res chain seq x y z
N MET A 1 12.72 10.90 16.60
CA MET A 1 12.58 10.35 15.24
C MET A 1 11.10 10.27 14.94
N PRO A 2 10.58 10.80 13.82
CA PRO A 2 9.15 10.75 13.52
C PRO A 2 8.74 9.32 13.15
N TYR A 3 7.59 8.88 13.67
CA TYR A 3 6.94 7.64 13.26
C TYR A 3 5.84 7.96 12.25
N PHE A 4 5.67 7.07 11.27
CA PHE A 4 4.65 7.20 10.23
C PHE A 4 3.84 5.91 10.17
N LEU A 5 2.52 6.04 10.20
CA LEU A 5 1.59 4.96 9.91
C LEU A 5 1.36 4.92 8.40
N VAL A 6 1.72 3.83 7.75
CA VAL A 6 1.58 3.65 6.30
C VAL A 6 0.55 2.55 6.05
N SER A 7 -0.46 2.84 5.23
CA SER A 7 -1.47 1.86 4.83
C SER A 7 -1.73 1.88 3.32
N TYR A 8 -1.98 0.69 2.78
CA TYR A 8 -2.55 0.46 1.46
C TYR A 8 -3.84 -0.34 1.65
N SER A 9 -4.89 0.00 0.92
CA SER A 9 -6.18 -0.67 1.05
C SER A 9 -6.82 -0.77 -0.32
N ALA A 10 -7.18 -2.00 -0.70
CA ALA A 10 -7.87 -2.32 -1.94
C ALA A 10 -9.07 -3.24 -1.62
N LEU A 11 -10.14 -3.10 -2.39
CA LEU A 11 -11.29 -3.98 -2.32
C LEU A 11 -11.08 -5.12 -3.33
N VAL A 12 -10.84 -6.33 -2.82
CA VAL A 12 -10.62 -7.52 -3.63
C VAL A 12 -11.65 -8.59 -3.28
N GLU A 13 -12.08 -9.34 -4.28
CA GLU A 13 -12.91 -10.54 -4.07
C GLU A 13 -12.01 -11.73 -3.74
N ALA A 14 -12.25 -12.37 -2.59
CA ALA A 14 -11.48 -13.53 -2.13
C ALA A 14 -12.32 -14.41 -1.20
N ASP A 15 -11.97 -15.70 -1.16
CA ASP A 15 -12.69 -16.71 -0.37
C ASP A 15 -12.38 -16.62 1.14
N ASP A 16 -11.21 -16.08 1.50
CA ASP A 16 -10.73 -15.89 2.86
C ASP A 16 -9.72 -14.73 2.96
N GLU A 17 -9.37 -14.33 4.20
CA GLU A 17 -8.47 -13.20 4.47
C GLU A 17 -7.03 -13.44 4.01
N THR A 18 -6.57 -14.69 3.99
CA THR A 18 -5.22 -15.04 3.54
C THR A 18 -5.09 -14.87 2.04
N THR A 19 -6.11 -15.33 1.30
CA THR A 19 -6.23 -15.18 -0.15
C THR A 19 -6.39 -13.71 -0.54
N ALA A 20 -7.17 -12.93 0.22
CA ALA A 20 -7.28 -11.49 0.03
C ALA A 20 -5.93 -10.79 0.18
N ALA A 21 -5.18 -11.09 1.24
CA ALA A 21 -3.86 -10.50 1.49
C ALA A 21 -2.86 -10.87 0.38
N ALA A 22 -2.84 -12.13 -0.06
CA ALA A 22 -1.97 -12.59 -1.14
C ALA A 22 -2.29 -11.89 -2.48
N LYS A 23 -3.58 -11.70 -2.81
CA LYS A 23 -4.00 -10.97 -4.02
C LYS A 23 -3.56 -9.51 -3.98
N VAL A 24 -3.83 -8.81 -2.88
CA VAL A 24 -3.42 -7.41 -2.70
C VAL A 24 -1.90 -7.27 -2.77
N TYR A 25 -1.14 -8.20 -2.19
CA TYR A 25 0.32 -8.20 -2.30
C TYR A 25 0.79 -8.39 -3.75
N GLY A 26 0.17 -9.32 -4.49
CA GLY A 26 0.44 -9.51 -5.92
C GLY A 26 0.16 -8.26 -6.74
N GLU A 27 -0.98 -7.60 -6.51
CA GLU A 27 -1.32 -6.33 -7.16
C GLU A 27 -0.27 -5.25 -6.90
N ILE A 28 0.16 -5.06 -5.64
CA ILE A 28 1.22 -4.09 -5.28
C ILE A 28 2.54 -4.40 -6.01
N CYS A 29 2.88 -5.67 -6.16
CA CYS A 29 4.12 -6.09 -6.83
C CYS A 29 4.07 -5.91 -8.35
N ASP A 30 2.90 -6.10 -8.96
CA ASP A 30 2.71 -6.03 -10.41
C ASP A 30 2.32 -4.62 -10.89
N GLU A 31 1.77 -3.77 -10.02
CA GLU A 31 1.43 -2.39 -10.33
C GLU A 31 2.66 -1.52 -10.54
N GLU A 32 2.67 -0.77 -11.63
CA GLU A 32 3.74 0.19 -11.93
C GLU A 32 3.74 1.39 -10.97
N HIS A 33 2.57 1.74 -10.42
CA HIS A 33 2.36 2.87 -9.53
C HIS A 33 1.50 2.45 -8.35
N VAL A 34 2.00 2.66 -7.12
CA VAL A 34 1.26 2.35 -5.90
C VAL A 34 1.11 3.61 -5.06
N THR A 35 -0.10 3.83 -4.52
CA THR A 35 -0.41 4.98 -3.66
C THR A 35 -0.68 4.53 -2.24
N PHE A 36 0.11 5.05 -1.29
CA PHE A 36 -0.05 4.79 0.13
C PHE A 36 -0.71 5.98 0.84
N SER A 37 -1.48 5.68 1.87
CA SER A 37 -1.91 6.67 2.86
C SER A 37 -0.89 6.68 3.99
N VAL A 38 -0.29 7.84 4.26
CA VAL A 38 0.78 8.02 5.24
C VAL A 38 0.34 9.03 6.27
N THR A 39 0.20 8.61 7.51
CA THR A 39 -0.17 9.50 8.62
C THR A 39 1.04 9.66 9.54
N ALA A 40 1.50 10.91 9.70
CA ALA A 40 2.47 11.23 10.73
C ALA A 40 1.78 11.26 12.11
N ASP A 41 2.52 10.92 13.17
CA ASP A 41 2.04 10.89 14.56
C ASP A 41 1.30 12.18 14.99
N GLU A 42 1.56 13.31 14.32
CA GLU A 42 0.92 14.62 14.56
C GLU A 42 -0.40 14.86 13.76
N ASN A 43 -1.19 13.81 13.46
CA ASN A 43 -2.54 13.86 12.85
C ASN A 43 -2.66 14.30 11.37
N VAL A 44 -1.57 14.53 10.65
CA VAL A 44 -1.65 14.87 9.22
C VAL A 44 -1.52 13.62 8.36
N SER A 45 -2.63 13.19 7.75
CA SER A 45 -2.64 12.13 6.74
C SER A 45 -2.34 12.70 5.36
N THR A 46 -1.33 12.15 4.70
CA THR A 46 -0.84 12.54 3.38
C THR A 46 -0.89 11.33 2.45
N LYS A 47 -1.34 11.52 1.21
CA LYS A 47 -1.26 10.47 0.17
C LYS A 47 0.06 10.59 -0.56
N ILE A 48 0.79 9.49 -0.69
CA ILE A 48 2.08 9.43 -1.39
C ILE A 48 1.99 8.36 -2.47
N SER A 49 2.29 8.73 -3.72
CA SER A 49 2.37 7.82 -4.86
C SER A 49 3.81 7.73 -5.35
N PHE A 50 4.30 6.53 -5.62
CA PHE A 50 5.62 6.33 -6.21
C PHE A 50 5.63 5.12 -7.16
N ASN A 51 6.62 5.10 -8.04
CA ASN A 51 6.79 4.03 -9.02
C ASN A 51 7.51 2.85 -8.35
N THR A 52 6.94 1.66 -8.48
CA THR A 52 7.41 0.45 -7.79
C THR A 52 8.62 -0.20 -8.47
N ARG A 53 8.88 0.13 -9.74
CA ARG A 53 9.96 -0.45 -10.54
C ARG A 53 11.06 0.56 -10.89
N THR A 54 12.18 0.48 -10.19
CA THR A 54 13.51 0.67 -10.80
C THR A 54 14.05 -0.72 -11.12
N SER A 55 13.86 -1.17 -12.36
CA SER A 55 14.63 -2.29 -12.90
C SER A 55 16.11 -1.94 -12.83
N THR A 56 16.86 -2.65 -12.00
CA THR A 56 18.33 -2.65 -12.00
C THR A 56 18.82 -4.08 -12.11
#